data_AF-A0A9E3F2R4-F1
#
_entry.id   AF-A0A9E3F2R4-F1
#
_cell.length_a   1.000
_cell.length_b   1.000
_cell.length_c   1.000
_cell.angle_alpha   90.00
_cell.angle_beta   90.00
_cell.angle_gamma   90.00
#
_symmetry.space_group_name_H-M   'P 1'
#
loop_
_entity.id
_entity.type
_entity.pdbx_description
1 polymer ?
#
loop_
_entity_poly.entity_id
_entity_poly.type
_entity_poly.pdbx_seq_one_letter_code
_entity_poly.pdbx_strand_id
1 'polypeptide(L)'
;MPNRSLSVLLLCLLMWPAHLTPAVALPARQAATESAAAPPPQLLRDIPALQQKITVEATDRPLGDVLARLSPTLKVDLTARREAADQRVTLHLTDQPVYSLMDRLVILLSHDPDRPHGYHWGPLDRPAGARPVFQLWRDSASEAEERDALDYPRREAAVLLRDLRNMAGMTPQERAQYKGEEPHGWDDNADKVYVKAFKSLSDAQIDALLDGEAVPLDPALFAADLAALRQQKRDSMKHEQELAALTHTADPYPNGIPEPPPPAAPPTLTVTRRDQDDDERLPEAFGQYLISINLDGAASEHIVLDTYDTNTNPDPRSLWPTEAAKASGPVVDLTPLLTARTVTTEQRRDVGFTLQALAQAAHITLYQEDFLRRSSQVEQSDPPQYGLQTLKGPLPTLIAAICAHWNYQAQKVGDDYLFWSRTWAQDRAVDVPERLLAEWRRKMEKQGALTLDDYAEVAAALTWPQIRLTFNTAIPGTSFATMVPRTYHALRVVGLLSPAEHAAAFSDAGLPLAAMPPWEQEAFAGTFQKELSDVSGDQLDQAILTVQTPDDSHVYGQRVALKVAAGDQTLLAAGGTVFTPEKRPPSVTQSP
;
A
#
# COMPACT_ATOMS: atom_id res chain seq x y z
N MET A 1 6.53 61.11 24.64
CA MET A 1 6.24 62.02 23.52
C MET A 1 6.20 61.21 22.24
N PRO A 2 5.07 61.23 21.49
CA PRO A 2 4.91 60.47 20.25
C PRO A 2 5.09 61.37 19.00
N ASN A 3 5.75 60.84 17.97
CA ASN A 3 5.63 61.28 16.57
C ASN A 3 4.97 60.08 15.84
N ARG A 4 3.74 60.08 15.32
CA ARG A 4 3.07 60.95 14.32
C ARG A 4 3.87 61.11 13.01
N SER A 5 3.55 60.26 12.05
CA SER A 5 3.39 60.61 10.63
C SER A 5 2.33 59.71 9.98
N LEU A 6 1.15 60.30 9.73
CA LEU A 6 0.29 60.08 8.56
C LEU A 6 1.09 60.50 7.30
N SER A 7 0.91 60.04 6.05
CA SER A 7 -0.33 59.83 5.30
C SER A 7 -0.02 59.37 3.85
N VAL A 8 -1.00 58.70 3.22
CA VAL A 8 -1.37 58.73 1.78
C VAL A 8 -0.69 57.77 0.77
N LEU A 9 -1.44 56.74 0.33
CA LEU A 9 -1.82 56.46 -1.08
C LEU A 9 -2.82 55.27 -1.10
N LEU A 10 -4.14 55.50 -1.23
CA LEU A 10 -4.95 55.51 -2.47
C LEU A 10 -5.17 54.08 -3.07
N LEU A 11 -6.28 53.39 -2.75
CA LEU A 11 -7.59 53.38 -3.45
C LEU A 11 -7.62 52.47 -4.71
N CYS A 12 -8.00 51.19 -4.53
CA CYS A 12 -8.56 50.31 -5.57
C CYS A 12 -9.52 49.29 -4.93
N LEU A 13 -10.71 49.76 -4.57
CA LEU A 13 -11.86 48.95 -4.16
C LEU A 13 -13.04 49.43 -5.01
N LEU A 14 -13.88 48.47 -5.42
CA LEU A 14 -15.13 48.58 -6.20
C LEU A 14 -14.97 48.26 -7.70
N MET A 15 -15.37 47.03 -8.07
CA MET A 15 -16.42 46.74 -9.05
C MET A 15 -16.56 45.21 -9.20
N TRP A 16 -17.22 44.56 -8.23
CA TRP A 16 -17.76 43.22 -8.42
C TRP A 16 -19.25 43.36 -8.67
N PRO A 17 -19.79 42.92 -9.82
CA PRO A 17 -21.23 42.95 -10.04
C PRO A 17 -21.88 41.91 -9.13
N ALA A 18 -22.67 42.40 -8.17
CA ALA A 18 -23.63 41.60 -7.44
C ALA A 18 -24.70 41.12 -8.44
N HIS A 19 -24.55 39.89 -8.94
CA HIS A 19 -25.67 39.16 -9.51
C HIS A 19 -26.61 38.77 -8.37
N LEU A 20 -27.57 39.66 -8.09
CA LEU A 20 -28.77 39.36 -7.31
C LEU A 20 -29.54 38.26 -8.04
N THR A 21 -29.36 37.02 -7.60
CA THR A 21 -30.30 35.95 -7.90
C THR A 21 -31.64 36.28 -7.24
N PRO A 22 -32.76 36.27 -7.97
CA PRO A 22 -34.07 36.43 -7.35
C PRO A 22 -34.29 35.26 -6.39
N ALA A 23 -34.59 35.58 -5.13
CA ALA A 23 -35.03 34.63 -4.13
C ALA A 23 -36.32 33.96 -4.63
N VAL A 24 -36.18 32.77 -5.20
CA VAL A 24 -37.31 31.87 -5.46
C VAL A 24 -37.84 31.45 -4.09
N ALA A 25 -39.01 31.99 -3.72
CA ALA A 25 -39.75 31.54 -2.56
C ALA A 25 -40.06 30.05 -2.73
N LEU A 26 -39.30 29.21 -2.03
CA LEU A 26 -39.59 27.79 -1.90
C LEU A 26 -40.99 27.67 -1.26
N PRO A 27 -41.92 26.91 -1.87
CA PRO A 27 -43.23 26.70 -1.27
C PRO A 27 -43.04 26.09 0.11
N ALA A 28 -43.66 26.72 1.11
CA ALA A 28 -43.77 26.18 2.46
C ALA A 28 -44.37 24.78 2.39
N ARG A 29 -43.51 23.76 2.52
CA ARG A 29 -43.87 22.35 2.51
C ARG A 29 -44.61 22.05 3.81
N GLN A 30 -45.93 22.24 3.76
CA GLN A 30 -46.84 21.90 4.84
C GLN A 30 -46.77 20.40 5.14
N ALA A 31 -46.79 20.13 6.45
CA ALA A 31 -47.38 18.98 7.11
C ALA A 31 -46.80 17.59 6.79
N ALA A 32 -45.97 17.13 7.73
CA ALA A 32 -46.25 15.92 8.52
C ALA A 32 -47.12 14.84 7.83
N THR A 33 -46.58 14.22 6.79
CA THR A 33 -46.90 12.83 6.54
C THR A 33 -46.27 12.04 7.68
N GLU A 34 -47.11 11.52 8.58
CA GLU A 34 -46.76 10.38 9.41
C GLU A 34 -46.03 9.39 8.52
N SER A 35 -44.71 9.29 8.71
CA SER A 35 -43.89 8.29 8.05
C SER A 35 -44.41 6.97 8.57
N ALA A 36 -45.33 6.37 7.81
CA ALA A 36 -45.84 5.03 8.08
C ALA A 36 -44.61 4.16 8.29
N ALA A 37 -44.41 3.71 9.54
CA ALA A 37 -43.20 3.00 9.94
C ALA A 37 -42.94 1.90 8.91
N ALA A 38 -41.82 1.99 8.20
CA ALA A 38 -41.46 1.00 7.20
C ALA A 38 -41.55 -0.39 7.87
N PRO A 39 -42.16 -1.38 7.22
CA PRO A 39 -42.23 -2.72 7.79
C PRO A 39 -40.81 -3.15 8.19
N PRO A 40 -40.65 -3.83 9.35
CA PRO A 40 -39.33 -4.24 9.80
C PRO A 40 -38.64 -5.04 8.69
N PRO A 41 -37.32 -4.81 8.46
CA PRO A 41 -36.61 -5.49 7.40
C PRO A 41 -36.73 -7.00 7.58
N GLN A 42 -37.16 -7.70 6.51
CA GLN A 42 -37.25 -9.14 6.52
C GLN A 42 -35.85 -9.74 6.70
N LEU A 43 -35.68 -10.63 7.68
CA LEU A 43 -34.39 -11.27 7.93
C LEU A 43 -34.10 -12.30 6.84
N LEU A 44 -32.85 -12.39 6.38
CA LEU A 44 -32.43 -13.34 5.33
C LEU A 44 -32.77 -14.79 5.69
N ARG A 45 -32.60 -15.15 6.97
CA ARG A 45 -32.95 -16.48 7.51
C ARG A 45 -34.44 -16.81 7.43
N ASP A 46 -35.32 -15.82 7.30
CA ASP A 46 -36.76 -16.07 7.21
C ASP A 46 -37.23 -16.29 5.76
N ILE A 47 -36.33 -16.15 4.77
CA ILE A 47 -36.62 -16.32 3.34
C ILE A 47 -36.45 -17.79 2.95
N PRO A 48 -37.53 -18.54 2.61
CA PRO A 48 -37.43 -19.98 2.37
C PRO A 48 -36.51 -20.36 1.20
N ALA A 49 -36.36 -19.48 0.21
CA ALA A 49 -35.48 -19.71 -0.93
C ALA A 49 -33.98 -19.69 -0.53
N LEU A 50 -33.63 -19.02 0.57
CA LEU A 50 -32.25 -18.93 1.08
C LEU A 50 -31.90 -20.05 2.08
N GLN A 51 -32.86 -20.92 2.41
CA GLN A 51 -32.64 -22.10 3.27
C GLN A 51 -32.02 -23.29 2.53
N GLN A 52 -31.89 -23.20 1.20
CA GLN A 52 -31.21 -24.21 0.42
C GLN A 52 -29.77 -24.37 0.91
N LYS A 53 -29.34 -25.61 1.14
CA LYS A 53 -27.97 -25.91 1.52
C LYS A 53 -27.06 -26.00 0.30
N ILE A 54 -25.84 -25.53 0.45
CA ILE A 54 -24.82 -25.43 -0.59
C ILE A 54 -23.49 -25.98 -0.09
N THR A 55 -22.69 -26.46 -1.04
CA THR A 55 -21.28 -26.77 -0.84
C THR A 55 -20.50 -25.94 -1.84
N VAL A 56 -19.48 -25.21 -1.37
CA VAL A 56 -18.69 -24.30 -2.18
C VAL A 56 -17.22 -24.55 -1.89
N GLU A 57 -16.46 -24.76 -2.95
CA GLU A 57 -14.99 -24.76 -2.93
C GLU A 57 -14.51 -23.73 -3.95
N ALA A 58 -14.02 -22.61 -3.46
CA ALA A 58 -13.41 -21.55 -4.25
C ALA A 58 -12.14 -21.10 -3.52
N THR A 59 -11.03 -21.00 -4.23
CA THR A 59 -9.76 -20.51 -3.70
C THR A 59 -9.29 -19.37 -4.58
N ASP A 60 -9.03 -18.21 -3.97
CA ASP A 60 -8.50 -17.02 -4.61
C ASP A 60 -9.29 -16.61 -5.88
N ARG A 61 -10.63 -16.48 -5.73
CA ARG A 61 -11.55 -16.16 -6.84
C ARG A 61 -12.28 -14.84 -6.62
N PRO A 62 -12.53 -14.04 -7.67
CA PRO A 62 -13.42 -12.89 -7.57
C PRO A 62 -14.80 -13.33 -7.08
N LEU A 63 -15.34 -12.59 -6.13
CA LEU A 63 -16.63 -12.87 -5.52
C LEU A 63 -17.74 -12.90 -6.58
N GLY A 64 -17.70 -12.00 -7.56
CA GLY A 64 -18.63 -11.97 -8.68
C GLY A 64 -18.67 -13.30 -9.46
N ASP A 65 -17.51 -13.90 -9.71
CA ASP A 65 -17.40 -15.19 -10.41
C ASP A 65 -17.92 -16.35 -9.57
N VAL A 66 -17.64 -16.32 -8.26
CA VAL A 66 -18.15 -17.32 -7.31
C VAL A 66 -19.68 -17.28 -7.26
N LEU A 67 -20.26 -16.08 -7.13
CA LEU A 67 -21.72 -15.90 -7.11
C LEU A 67 -22.38 -16.26 -8.45
N ALA A 68 -21.75 -15.91 -9.57
CA ALA A 68 -22.22 -16.25 -10.91
C ALA A 68 -22.23 -17.78 -11.14
N ARG A 69 -21.24 -18.50 -10.63
CA ARG A 69 -21.18 -19.97 -10.70
C ARG A 69 -22.21 -20.64 -9.79
N LEU A 70 -22.47 -20.06 -8.63
CA LEU A 70 -23.41 -20.60 -7.65
C LEU A 70 -24.87 -20.42 -8.08
N SER A 71 -25.23 -19.24 -8.60
CA SER A 71 -26.62 -18.84 -8.91
C SER A 71 -27.43 -19.86 -9.75
N PRO A 72 -26.90 -20.50 -10.80
CA PRO A 72 -27.63 -21.52 -11.56
C PRO A 72 -28.09 -22.72 -10.73
N THR A 73 -27.45 -23.00 -9.60
CA THR A 73 -27.78 -24.12 -8.71
C THR A 73 -28.79 -23.74 -7.63
N LEU A 74 -29.08 -22.45 -7.47
CA LEU A 74 -29.92 -21.91 -6.41
C LEU A 74 -31.34 -21.60 -6.88
N LYS A 75 -32.25 -21.45 -5.92
CA LYS A 75 -33.59 -20.91 -6.12
C LYS A 75 -33.63 -19.37 -6.23
N VAL A 76 -32.48 -18.72 -6.06
CA VAL A 76 -32.29 -17.26 -6.13
C VAL A 76 -31.10 -16.95 -7.03
N ASP A 77 -31.07 -15.77 -7.62
CA ASP A 77 -29.85 -15.26 -8.26
C ASP A 77 -29.08 -14.38 -7.27
N LEU A 78 -27.79 -14.63 -7.14
CA LEU A 78 -26.89 -13.82 -6.33
C LEU A 78 -25.96 -13.01 -7.24
N THR A 79 -25.84 -11.73 -6.96
CA THR A 79 -24.98 -10.81 -7.72
C THR A 79 -24.22 -9.91 -6.77
N ALA A 80 -23.13 -9.32 -7.21
CA ALA A 80 -22.41 -8.26 -6.49
C ALA A 80 -22.24 -7.05 -7.40
N ARG A 81 -22.30 -5.84 -6.85
CA ARG A 81 -21.87 -4.64 -7.56
C ARG A 81 -20.36 -4.64 -7.74
N ARG A 82 -19.87 -3.82 -8.67
CA ARG A 82 -18.48 -3.76 -9.10
C ARG A 82 -17.49 -3.64 -7.92
N GLU A 83 -17.85 -2.87 -6.89
CA GLU A 83 -17.00 -2.58 -5.73
C GLU A 83 -16.77 -3.83 -4.85
N ALA A 84 -17.72 -4.77 -4.85
CA ALA A 84 -17.64 -6.03 -4.11
C ALA A 84 -17.34 -7.24 -5.03
N ALA A 85 -17.73 -7.19 -6.30
CA ALA A 85 -17.62 -8.29 -7.24
C ALA A 85 -16.16 -8.65 -7.56
N ASP A 86 -15.27 -7.65 -7.59
CA ASP A 86 -13.86 -7.85 -7.89
C ASP A 86 -13.03 -8.28 -6.67
N GLN A 87 -13.59 -8.24 -5.46
CA GLN A 87 -12.90 -8.70 -4.25
C GLN A 87 -12.69 -10.20 -4.32
N ARG A 88 -11.49 -10.65 -3.98
CA ARG A 88 -11.11 -12.06 -4.08
C ARG A 88 -11.44 -12.76 -2.77
N VAL A 89 -11.91 -14.00 -2.87
CA VAL A 89 -12.29 -14.80 -1.70
C VAL A 89 -11.85 -16.25 -1.85
N THR A 90 -11.57 -16.86 -0.70
CA THR A 90 -11.43 -18.30 -0.53
C THR A 90 -12.56 -18.78 0.39
N LEU A 91 -13.41 -19.64 -0.16
CA LEU A 91 -14.58 -20.21 0.49
C LEU A 91 -14.49 -21.73 0.51
N HIS A 92 -14.54 -22.32 1.70
CA HIS A 92 -14.68 -23.77 1.88
C HIS A 92 -15.91 -24.04 2.74
N LEU A 93 -17.04 -24.31 2.10
CA LEU A 93 -18.35 -24.44 2.72
C LEU A 93 -18.91 -25.83 2.46
N THR A 94 -19.42 -26.50 3.50
CA THR A 94 -20.07 -27.80 3.37
C THR A 94 -21.44 -27.76 4.02
N ASP A 95 -22.48 -28.08 3.24
CA ASP A 95 -23.87 -28.20 3.71
C ASP A 95 -24.40 -26.94 4.44
N GLN A 96 -23.94 -25.75 4.01
CA GLN A 96 -24.32 -24.47 4.61
C GLN A 96 -25.56 -23.88 3.93
N PRO A 97 -26.53 -23.28 4.64
CA PRO A 97 -27.64 -22.60 3.98
C PRO A 97 -27.16 -21.31 3.30
N VAL A 98 -27.77 -20.95 2.17
CA VAL A 98 -27.39 -19.74 1.39
C VAL A 98 -27.41 -18.47 2.23
N TYR A 99 -28.39 -18.29 3.13
CA TYR A 99 -28.42 -17.10 3.99
C TYR A 99 -27.16 -16.99 4.89
N SER A 100 -26.56 -18.12 5.30
CA SER A 100 -25.34 -18.11 6.11
C SER A 100 -24.17 -17.57 5.31
N LEU A 101 -24.00 -18.03 4.06
CA LEU A 101 -23.01 -17.46 3.14
C LEU A 101 -23.19 -15.94 2.99
N MET A 102 -24.43 -15.49 2.81
CA MET A 102 -24.74 -14.07 2.67
C MET A 102 -24.36 -13.26 3.93
N ASP A 103 -24.76 -13.72 5.11
CA ASP A 103 -24.43 -13.08 6.40
C ASP A 103 -22.91 -13.04 6.64
N ARG A 104 -22.21 -14.15 6.37
CA ARG A 104 -20.76 -14.25 6.57
C ARG A 104 -19.95 -13.39 5.62
N LEU A 105 -20.39 -13.23 4.36
CA LEU A 105 -19.72 -12.33 3.42
C LEU A 105 -19.82 -10.87 3.89
N VAL A 106 -20.95 -10.44 4.44
CA VAL A 106 -21.07 -9.08 4.99
C VAL A 106 -20.09 -8.89 6.15
N ILE A 107 -20.01 -9.85 7.08
CA ILE A 107 -19.08 -9.80 8.20
C ILE A 107 -17.62 -9.79 7.72
N LEU A 108 -17.26 -10.72 6.84
CA LEU A 108 -15.91 -10.88 6.31
C LEU A 108 -15.40 -9.58 5.68
N LEU A 109 -16.20 -8.98 4.80
CA LEU A 109 -15.78 -7.82 4.01
C LEU A 109 -15.83 -6.50 4.80
N SER A 110 -16.57 -6.48 5.92
CA SER A 110 -16.63 -5.35 6.84
C SER A 110 -15.47 -5.27 7.82
N HIS A 111 -14.75 -6.38 8.04
CA HIS A 111 -13.64 -6.48 9.02
C HIS A 111 -13.98 -6.17 10.49
N ASP A 112 -15.22 -5.80 10.78
CA ASP A 112 -15.77 -5.65 12.13
C ASP A 112 -16.90 -6.67 12.35
N PRO A 113 -16.60 -7.80 12.99
CA PRO A 113 -17.60 -8.83 13.20
C PRO A 113 -18.60 -8.55 14.29
N ASP A 114 -18.29 -7.63 15.20
CA ASP A 114 -19.21 -7.23 16.26
C ASP A 114 -20.21 -6.20 15.73
N ARG A 115 -19.80 -5.43 14.71
CA ARG A 115 -20.63 -4.40 14.06
C ARG A 115 -20.42 -4.43 12.55
N PRO A 116 -20.89 -5.48 11.87
CA PRO A 116 -20.73 -5.56 10.42
C PRO A 116 -21.49 -4.41 9.77
N HIS A 117 -20.75 -3.57 9.05
CA HIS A 117 -21.29 -2.41 8.38
C HIS A 117 -20.64 -2.24 7.01
N GLY A 118 -21.16 -1.32 6.22
CA GLY A 118 -20.56 -1.00 4.94
C GLY A 118 -20.94 -1.91 3.77
N TYR A 119 -21.27 -3.19 4.04
CA TYR A 119 -21.72 -4.15 3.03
C TYR A 119 -23.14 -4.61 3.30
N HIS A 120 -23.95 -4.69 2.26
CA HIS A 120 -25.37 -4.98 2.38
C HIS A 120 -25.86 -5.88 1.27
N TRP A 121 -26.73 -6.82 1.65
CA TRP A 121 -27.56 -7.55 0.70
C TRP A 121 -28.92 -6.90 0.59
N GLY A 122 -29.44 -6.87 -0.63
CA GLY A 122 -30.82 -6.44 -0.85
C GLY A 122 -31.42 -7.01 -2.11
N PRO A 123 -32.76 -7.14 -2.10
CA PRO A 123 -33.49 -7.64 -3.24
C PRO A 123 -33.44 -6.64 -4.39
N LEU A 124 -33.30 -7.13 -5.62
CA LEU A 124 -33.55 -6.36 -6.83
C LEU A 124 -34.96 -6.65 -7.34
N ASP A 125 -35.68 -5.58 -7.69
CA ASP A 125 -37.02 -5.69 -8.26
C ASP A 125 -36.99 -6.49 -9.56
N ARG A 126 -37.87 -7.48 -9.65
CA ARG A 126 -38.07 -8.31 -10.83
C ARG A 126 -39.55 -8.48 -11.12
N PRO A 127 -39.93 -8.78 -12.38
CA PRO A 127 -41.29 -9.16 -12.72
C PRO A 127 -41.79 -10.32 -11.84
N ALA A 128 -43.08 -10.30 -11.50
CA ALA A 128 -43.70 -11.37 -10.73
C ALA A 128 -43.47 -12.74 -11.39
N GLY A 129 -43.05 -13.73 -10.59
CA GLY A 129 -42.73 -15.08 -11.06
C GLY A 129 -41.28 -15.27 -11.54
N ALA A 130 -40.48 -14.22 -11.65
CA ALA A 130 -39.03 -14.35 -11.83
C ALA A 130 -38.37 -14.85 -10.53
N ARG A 131 -37.18 -15.46 -10.65
CA ARG A 131 -36.36 -15.82 -9.48
C ARG A 131 -36.00 -14.56 -8.69
N PRO A 132 -36.07 -14.58 -7.35
CA PRO A 132 -35.58 -13.48 -6.54
C PRO A 132 -34.11 -13.24 -6.83
N VAL A 133 -33.71 -11.98 -6.93
CA VAL A 133 -32.31 -11.60 -7.10
C VAL A 133 -31.86 -10.81 -5.90
N PHE A 134 -30.74 -11.22 -5.30
CA PHE A 134 -30.08 -10.46 -4.26
C PHE A 134 -28.78 -9.88 -4.81
N GLN A 135 -28.54 -8.61 -4.52
CA GLN A 135 -27.32 -7.91 -4.87
C GLN A 135 -26.57 -7.56 -3.59
N LEU A 136 -25.28 -7.89 -3.55
CA LEU A 136 -24.33 -7.37 -2.57
C LEU A 136 -23.80 -6.03 -3.08
N TRP A 137 -23.80 -5.00 -2.24
CA TRP A 137 -23.14 -3.74 -2.53
C TRP A 137 -22.42 -3.19 -1.31
N ARG A 138 -21.52 -2.25 -1.60
CA ARG A 138 -20.81 -1.46 -0.61
C ARG A 138 -21.41 -0.06 -0.52
N ASP A 139 -21.52 0.49 0.69
CA ASP A 139 -21.96 1.87 0.91
C ASP A 139 -20.77 2.83 1.10
N SER A 140 -21.06 4.13 1.13
CA SER A 140 -20.04 5.17 1.30
C SER A 140 -19.44 5.23 2.71
N ALA A 141 -20.11 4.64 3.72
CA ALA A 141 -19.56 4.58 5.08
C ALA A 141 -18.38 3.61 5.13
N SER A 142 -18.49 2.47 4.45
CA SER A 142 -17.37 1.55 4.27
C SER A 142 -16.19 2.21 3.54
N GLU A 143 -16.45 3.04 2.54
CA GLU A 143 -15.40 3.77 1.82
C GLU A 143 -14.72 4.83 2.71
N ALA A 144 -15.46 5.44 3.63
CA ALA A 144 -14.88 6.32 4.63
C ALA A 144 -14.02 5.52 5.63
N GLU A 145 -14.51 4.38 6.12
CA GLU A 145 -13.77 3.50 7.02
C GLU A 145 -12.49 2.97 6.38
N GLU A 146 -12.51 2.56 5.11
CA GLU A 146 -11.28 2.16 4.41
C GLU A 146 -10.29 3.31 4.29
N ARG A 147 -10.76 4.53 3.99
CA ARG A 147 -9.88 5.71 3.99
C ARG A 147 -9.30 5.98 5.38
N ASP A 148 -10.12 5.83 6.42
CA ASP A 148 -9.66 5.99 7.80
C ASP A 148 -8.67 4.87 8.17
N ALA A 149 -8.88 3.63 7.73
CA ALA A 149 -7.97 2.50 7.95
C ALA A 149 -6.67 2.63 7.14
N LEU A 150 -6.70 3.29 5.98
CA LEU A 150 -5.50 3.66 5.23
C LEU A 150 -4.65 4.72 5.95
N ASP A 151 -5.32 5.60 6.71
CA ASP A 151 -4.68 6.62 7.54
C ASP A 151 -4.24 6.09 8.92
N TYR A 152 -4.62 4.84 9.28
CA TYR A 152 -4.24 4.21 10.55
C TYR A 152 -2.73 4.30 10.85
N PRO A 153 -1.81 3.94 9.93
CA PRO A 153 -0.38 4.06 10.21
C PRO A 153 0.03 5.47 10.61
N ARG A 154 -0.51 6.49 9.95
CA ARG A 154 -0.17 7.87 10.26
C ARG A 154 -0.66 8.24 11.66
N ARG A 155 -1.90 7.89 12.00
CA ARG A 155 -2.46 8.15 13.34
C ARG A 155 -1.69 7.42 14.43
N GLU A 156 -1.36 6.16 14.19
CA GLU A 156 -0.62 5.33 15.14
C GLU A 156 0.81 5.83 15.32
N ALA A 157 1.51 6.19 14.23
CA ALA A 157 2.81 6.83 14.32
C ALA A 157 2.74 8.15 15.11
N ALA A 158 1.66 8.93 14.97
CA ALA A 158 1.46 10.13 15.79
C ALA A 158 1.30 9.80 17.28
N VAL A 159 0.60 8.72 17.63
CA VAL A 159 0.48 8.24 19.02
C VAL A 159 1.86 7.81 19.53
N LEU A 160 2.57 6.95 18.80
CA LEU A 160 3.91 6.48 19.17
C LEU A 160 4.92 7.62 19.34
N LEU A 161 4.92 8.61 18.45
CA LEU A 161 5.80 9.78 18.55
C LEU A 161 5.48 10.64 19.79
N ARG A 162 4.20 10.80 20.13
CA ARG A 162 3.78 11.49 21.36
C ARG A 162 4.17 10.69 22.59
N ASP A 163 4.04 9.37 22.55
CA ASP A 163 4.45 8.47 23.63
C ASP A 163 5.97 8.52 23.83
N LEU A 164 6.76 8.45 22.75
CA LEU A 164 8.21 8.65 22.78
C LEU A 164 8.61 9.99 23.40
N ARG A 165 7.95 11.09 23.01
CA ARG A 165 8.16 12.40 23.64
C ARG A 165 7.83 12.38 25.13
N ASN A 166 6.70 11.78 25.51
CA ASN A 166 6.26 11.71 26.90
C ASN A 166 7.27 10.91 27.73
N MET A 167 7.68 9.73 27.25
CA MET A 167 8.68 8.88 27.89
C MET A 167 10.06 9.55 27.99
N ALA A 168 10.47 10.33 26.99
CA ALA A 168 11.71 11.11 27.01
C ALA A 168 11.74 12.15 28.15
N GLY A 169 10.57 12.54 28.66
CA GLY A 169 10.42 13.40 29.83
C GLY A 169 10.46 12.68 31.17
N MET A 170 10.29 11.36 31.19
CA MET A 170 10.10 10.56 32.41
C MET A 170 11.43 10.10 33.04
N THR A 171 11.42 9.95 34.36
CA THR A 171 12.49 9.26 35.09
C THR A 171 12.46 7.75 34.82
N PRO A 172 13.55 6.99 35.05
CA PRO A 172 13.53 5.54 34.91
C PRO A 172 12.43 4.83 35.73
N GLN A 173 12.08 5.38 36.90
CA GLN A 173 11.01 4.84 37.76
C GLN A 173 9.62 5.11 37.18
N GLU A 174 9.39 6.29 36.61
CA GLU A 174 8.14 6.62 35.92
C GLU A 174 7.98 5.80 34.64
N ARG A 175 9.07 5.59 33.88
CA ARG A 175 9.05 4.71 32.69
C ARG A 175 8.70 3.27 33.04
N ALA A 176 9.25 2.72 34.13
CA ALA A 176 8.89 1.38 34.60
C ALA A 176 7.41 1.25 35.03
N GLN A 177 6.70 2.36 35.23
CA GLN A 177 5.27 2.41 35.55
C GLN A 177 4.41 2.89 34.37
N TYR A 178 5.03 3.27 33.25
CA TYR A 178 4.34 3.73 32.06
C TYR A 178 3.55 2.56 31.46
N LYS A 179 2.30 2.82 31.10
CA LYS A 179 1.37 1.81 30.54
C LYS A 179 1.12 2.00 29.04
N GLY A 180 1.75 3.00 28.43
CA GLY A 180 1.69 3.15 26.98
C GLY A 180 2.65 2.17 26.30
N GLU A 181 2.64 2.19 24.98
CA GLU A 181 3.40 1.23 24.18
C GLU A 181 4.84 1.73 24.02
N GLU A 182 5.81 0.96 24.51
CA GLU A 182 7.21 1.19 24.15
C GLU A 182 7.40 0.72 22.71
N PRO A 183 7.89 1.56 21.78
CA PRO A 183 8.17 1.08 20.42
C PRO A 183 9.29 0.04 20.43
N HIS A 184 9.17 -0.95 19.55
CA HIS A 184 10.15 -2.00 19.40
C HIS A 184 11.54 -1.40 19.09
N GLY A 185 12.56 -1.80 19.87
CA GLY A 185 13.95 -1.41 19.63
C GLY A 185 14.41 -0.16 20.38
N TRP A 186 13.55 0.43 21.20
CA TRP A 186 13.94 1.49 22.13
C TRP A 186 14.83 0.93 23.26
N ASP A 187 16.16 0.97 23.08
CA ASP A 187 17.13 0.63 24.12
C ASP A 187 17.52 1.90 24.91
N ASP A 188 17.49 1.80 26.24
CA ASP A 188 17.97 2.82 27.19
C ASP A 188 19.38 3.36 26.89
N ASN A 189 20.22 2.58 26.19
CA ASN A 189 21.59 2.96 25.84
C ASN A 189 21.77 3.52 24.42
N ALA A 190 20.89 3.21 23.47
CA ALA A 190 21.06 3.58 22.06
C ALA A 190 20.64 5.04 21.77
N ASP A 191 19.69 5.62 22.50
CA ASP A 191 18.95 6.77 21.97
C ASP A 191 19.03 8.06 22.80
N LYS A 192 20.20 8.39 23.37
CA LYS A 192 20.38 9.69 24.06
C LYS A 192 20.10 10.90 23.15
N VAL A 193 20.44 10.79 21.87
CA VAL A 193 20.22 11.85 20.88
C VAL A 193 18.73 11.98 20.55
N TYR A 194 18.05 10.86 20.32
CA TYR A 194 16.61 10.83 20.05
C TYR A 194 15.76 11.25 21.24
N VAL A 195 16.10 10.84 22.47
CA VAL A 195 15.46 11.33 23.70
C VAL A 195 15.50 12.86 23.77
N LYS A 196 16.64 13.49 23.47
CA LYS A 196 16.75 14.95 23.43
C LYS A 196 15.89 15.55 22.33
N ALA A 197 15.86 14.92 21.15
CA ALA A 197 15.08 15.37 20.01
C ALA A 197 13.58 15.34 20.33
N PHE A 198 13.04 14.19 20.72
CA PHE A 198 11.62 14.01 20.99
C PHE A 198 11.12 14.92 22.12
N LYS A 199 11.91 15.07 23.20
CA LYS A 199 11.56 15.95 24.32
C LYS A 199 11.32 17.41 23.91
N SER A 200 11.92 17.85 22.80
CA SER A 200 11.78 19.22 22.29
C SER A 200 10.59 19.42 21.35
N LEU A 201 9.90 18.36 20.93
CA LEU A 201 8.85 18.44 19.92
C LEU A 201 7.50 18.90 20.49
N SER A 202 6.88 19.87 19.83
CA SER A 202 5.46 20.20 19.99
C SER A 202 4.56 19.25 19.18
N ASP A 203 3.25 19.25 19.44
CA ASP A 203 2.30 18.46 18.65
C ASP A 203 2.29 18.87 17.18
N ALA A 204 2.35 20.17 16.90
CA ALA A 204 2.44 20.68 15.53
C ALA A 204 3.72 20.23 14.79
N GLN A 205 4.83 20.08 15.52
CA GLN A 205 6.07 19.54 14.94
C GLN A 205 5.97 18.04 14.69
N ILE A 206 5.28 17.27 15.55
CA ILE A 206 5.01 15.85 15.30
C ILE A 206 4.16 15.68 14.05
N ASP A 207 3.10 16.48 13.91
CA ASP A 207 2.24 16.42 12.73
C ASP A 207 3.02 16.80 11.46
N ALA A 208 3.86 17.85 11.52
CA ALA A 208 4.75 18.24 10.42
C ALA A 208 5.73 17.13 10.01
N LEU A 209 6.34 16.43 10.98
CA LEU A 209 7.20 15.27 10.70
C LEU A 209 6.46 14.19 9.91
N LEU A 210 5.22 13.87 10.30
CA LEU A 210 4.40 12.86 9.63
C LEU A 210 3.92 13.28 8.23
N ASP A 211 3.90 14.59 7.95
CA ASP A 211 3.70 15.14 6.61
C ASP A 211 5.00 15.18 5.78
N GLY A 212 6.10 14.63 6.30
CA GLY A 212 7.40 14.55 5.63
C GLY A 212 8.25 15.81 5.76
N GLU A 213 7.85 16.77 6.60
CA GLU A 213 8.64 17.98 6.83
C GLU A 213 9.84 17.71 7.74
N ALA A 214 10.96 18.37 7.45
CA ALA A 214 12.12 18.38 8.32
C ALA A 214 11.91 19.38 9.47
N VAL A 215 11.92 18.90 10.71
CA VAL A 215 11.80 19.76 11.89
C VAL A 215 13.19 20.17 12.38
N PRO A 216 13.51 21.48 12.43
CA PRO A 216 14.78 21.95 12.96
C PRO A 216 14.83 21.71 14.48
N LEU A 217 15.97 21.21 14.94
CA LEU A 217 16.28 20.99 16.35
C LEU A 217 17.20 22.11 16.85
N ASP A 218 17.13 22.42 18.16
CA ASP A 218 18.00 23.43 18.77
C ASP A 218 19.47 22.98 18.77
N PRO A 219 20.37 23.63 18.00
CA PRO A 219 21.77 23.23 17.94
C PRO A 219 22.47 23.22 19.30
N ALA A 220 22.01 24.04 20.26
CA ALA A 220 22.59 24.11 21.59
C ALA A 220 22.38 22.80 22.39
N LEU A 221 21.24 22.13 22.20
CA LEU A 221 20.94 20.85 22.85
C LEU A 221 21.83 19.71 22.33
N PHE A 222 22.29 19.81 21.08
CA PHE A 222 23.06 18.79 20.36
C PHE A 222 24.54 19.12 20.21
N ALA A 223 25.02 20.23 20.77
CA ALA A 223 26.41 20.68 20.57
C ALA A 223 27.46 19.62 20.95
N ALA A 224 27.23 18.89 22.05
CA ALA A 224 28.11 17.81 22.50
C ALA A 224 28.06 16.59 21.56
N ASP A 225 26.86 16.22 21.09
CA ASP A 225 26.66 15.07 20.20
C ASP A 225 27.27 15.36 18.81
N LEU A 226 27.07 16.58 18.30
CA LEU A 226 27.71 17.08 17.07
C LEU A 226 29.24 17.06 17.16
N ALA A 227 29.79 17.49 18.31
CA ALA A 227 31.24 17.45 18.52
C ALA A 227 31.76 16.00 18.55
N ALA A 228 31.05 15.09 19.22
CA ALA A 228 31.40 13.67 19.28
C ALA A 228 31.34 13.01 17.89
N LEU A 229 30.28 13.25 17.11
CA LEU A 229 30.14 12.70 15.76
C LEU A 229 31.23 13.21 14.81
N ARG A 230 31.56 14.50 14.88
CA ARG A 230 32.69 15.07 14.12
C ARG A 230 34.01 14.43 14.51
N GLN A 231 34.23 14.18 15.80
CA GLN A 231 35.42 13.49 16.27
C GLN A 231 35.48 12.05 15.74
N GLN A 232 34.38 11.29 15.85
CA GLN A 232 34.28 9.93 15.33
C GLN A 232 34.56 9.88 13.82
N LYS A 233 34.03 10.83 13.05
CA LYS A 233 34.31 10.91 11.60
C LYS A 233 35.79 11.16 11.32
N ARG A 234 36.43 12.06 12.09
CA ARG A 234 37.90 12.27 12.00
C ARG A 234 38.67 11.01 12.37
N ASP A 235 38.25 10.29 13.41
CA ASP A 235 38.90 9.05 13.82
C ASP A 235 38.73 7.95 12.75
N SER A 236 37.57 7.87 12.08
CA SER A 236 37.35 6.96 10.94
C SER A 236 38.25 7.29 9.75
N MET A 237 38.33 8.58 9.36
CA MET A 237 39.24 9.01 8.28
C MET A 237 40.71 8.73 8.63
N LYS A 238 41.08 8.90 9.90
CA LYS A 238 42.42 8.55 10.39
C LYS A 238 42.66 7.05 10.32
N HIS A 239 41.69 6.24 10.70
CA HIS A 239 41.79 4.79 10.60
C HIS A 239 41.93 4.33 9.15
N GLU A 240 41.18 4.91 8.22
CA GLU A 240 41.34 4.65 6.77
C GLU A 240 42.73 5.02 6.26
N GLN A 241 43.28 6.16 6.69
CA GLN A 241 44.64 6.56 6.37
C GLN A 241 45.69 5.57 6.92
N GLU A 242 45.53 5.13 8.18
CA GLU A 242 46.39 4.12 8.81
C GLU A 242 46.29 2.76 8.08
N LEU A 243 45.08 2.35 7.68
CA LEU A 243 44.84 1.14 6.92
C LEU A 243 45.47 1.22 5.52
N ALA A 244 45.40 2.37 4.86
CA ALA A 244 46.03 2.59 3.57
C ALA A 244 47.56 2.44 3.66
N ALA A 245 48.16 3.01 4.71
CA ALA A 245 49.58 2.89 4.99
C ALA A 245 50.01 1.44 5.24
N LEU A 246 49.24 0.68 6.04
CA LEU A 246 49.51 -0.73 6.35
C LEU A 246 49.37 -1.64 5.11
N THR A 247 48.45 -1.32 4.21
CA THR A 247 48.19 -2.09 2.99
C THR A 247 49.02 -1.64 1.79
N HIS A 248 49.90 -0.65 1.96
CA HIS A 248 50.67 -0.02 0.89
C HIS A 248 49.80 0.51 -0.27
N THR A 249 48.59 0.95 0.04
CA THR A 249 47.69 1.62 -0.91
C THR A 249 47.89 3.14 -0.83
N ALA A 250 47.44 3.87 -1.85
CA ALA A 250 47.57 5.33 -1.86
C ALA A 250 46.77 5.93 -0.69
N ASP A 251 47.38 6.88 0.03
CA ASP A 251 46.70 7.62 1.10
C ASP A 251 45.45 8.30 0.53
N PRO A 252 44.23 8.00 1.04
CA PRO A 252 43.01 8.66 0.60
C PRO A 252 42.98 10.16 0.96
N TYR A 253 43.83 10.61 1.90
CA TYR A 253 43.91 11.98 2.40
C TYR A 253 45.35 12.54 2.29
N PRO A 254 45.93 12.65 1.09
CA PRO A 254 47.34 13.02 0.90
C PRO A 254 47.67 14.46 1.32
N ASN A 255 46.64 15.31 1.47
CA ASN A 255 46.75 16.69 1.93
C ASN A 255 46.36 16.83 3.43
N GLY A 256 46.29 15.72 4.17
CA GLY A 256 45.78 15.65 5.53
C GLY A 256 44.28 15.42 5.58
N ILE A 257 43.81 14.94 6.75
CA ILE A 257 42.39 14.73 7.03
C ILE A 257 41.70 16.11 7.02
N PRO A 258 40.72 16.34 6.12
CA PRO A 258 40.04 17.62 6.04
C PRO A 258 39.34 17.95 7.37
N GLU A 259 39.37 19.22 7.76
CA GLU A 259 38.50 19.66 8.85
C GLU A 259 37.04 19.55 8.40
N PRO A 260 36.13 19.06 9.26
CA PRO A 260 34.71 19.07 8.95
C PRO A 260 34.30 20.52 8.63
N PRO A 261 33.54 20.75 7.55
CA PRO A 261 33.01 22.09 7.29
C PRO A 261 32.18 22.56 8.50
N PRO A 262 32.10 23.89 8.75
CA PRO A 262 31.15 24.41 9.72
C PRO A 262 29.74 23.96 9.34
N PRO A 263 28.83 23.76 10.33
CA PRO A 263 27.52 23.23 10.05
C PRO A 263 26.76 24.17 9.12
N ALA A 264 26.45 23.68 7.92
CA ALA A 264 25.74 24.45 6.90
C ALA A 264 24.26 24.66 7.27
N ALA A 265 23.70 23.80 8.12
CA ALA A 265 22.33 23.84 8.58
C ALA A 265 22.21 23.40 10.05
N PRO A 266 21.16 23.85 10.77
CA PRO A 266 20.84 23.28 12.07
C PRO A 266 20.54 21.78 11.94
N PRO A 267 20.76 20.98 13.01
CA PRO A 267 20.28 19.62 13.06
C PRO A 267 18.79 19.54 12.73
N THR A 268 18.38 18.53 11.97
CA THR A 268 16.97 18.31 11.66
C THR A 268 16.55 16.90 12.04
N LEU A 269 15.32 16.77 12.52
CA LEU A 269 14.62 15.51 12.65
C LEU A 269 13.73 15.36 11.42
N THR A 270 13.77 14.20 10.78
CA THR A 270 12.90 13.86 9.66
C THR A 270 12.22 12.54 9.96
N VAL A 271 10.99 12.40 9.50
CA VAL A 271 10.28 11.12 9.49
C VAL A 271 9.95 10.84 8.03
N THR A 272 10.52 9.78 7.47
CA THR A 272 10.15 9.31 6.13
C THR A 272 9.30 8.06 6.26
N ARG A 273 8.19 8.01 5.51
CA ARG A 273 7.41 6.79 5.42
C ARG A 273 8.16 5.86 4.47
N ARG A 274 8.52 4.65 4.92
CA ARG A 274 9.44 3.79 4.17
C ARG A 274 8.86 3.26 2.86
N ASP A 275 7.53 3.28 2.70
CA ASP A 275 6.87 3.00 1.42
C ASP A 275 6.95 4.17 0.41
N GLN A 276 7.32 5.38 0.86
CA GLN A 276 7.60 6.55 0.02
C GLN A 276 9.06 6.66 -0.38
N ASP A 277 10.00 6.01 0.33
CA ASP A 277 11.41 6.05 -0.05
C ASP A 277 11.65 5.25 -1.34
N ASP A 278 12.42 5.84 -2.26
CA ASP A 278 12.84 5.31 -3.58
C ASP A 278 13.63 3.98 -3.48
N ASP A 279 13.83 3.43 -2.28
CA ASP A 279 14.50 2.15 -2.10
C ASP A 279 13.55 1.03 -2.55
N GLU A 280 13.64 0.72 -3.85
CA GLU A 280 12.89 -0.28 -4.65
C GLU A 280 12.80 -1.67 -4.00
N ARG A 281 13.53 -1.90 -2.90
CA ARG A 281 13.81 -3.19 -2.32
C ARG A 281 12.77 -3.68 -1.34
N LEU A 282 11.91 -2.84 -0.74
CA LEU A 282 11.05 -3.29 0.37
C LEU A 282 9.59 -2.81 0.27
N PRO A 283 8.73 -3.54 -0.47
CA PRO A 283 7.27 -3.46 -0.34
C PRO A 283 6.76 -3.89 1.05
N GLU A 284 7.65 -4.33 1.94
CA GLU A 284 7.34 -4.94 3.24
C GLU A 284 7.20 -3.91 4.35
N ALA A 285 7.50 -2.65 4.08
CA ALA A 285 7.59 -1.60 5.07
C ALA A 285 6.31 -0.74 5.20
N PHE A 286 5.15 -1.31 4.92
CA PHE A 286 3.89 -0.60 5.09
C PHE A 286 3.66 -0.25 6.56
N GLY A 287 3.42 1.02 6.83
CA GLY A 287 3.32 1.54 8.19
C GLY A 287 4.64 1.62 8.95
N GLN A 288 5.78 1.43 8.27
CA GLN A 288 7.07 1.74 8.85
C GLN A 288 7.44 3.20 8.58
N TYR A 289 7.75 3.90 9.66
CA TYR A 289 8.28 5.26 9.63
C TYR A 289 9.74 5.24 10.05
N LEU A 290 10.61 5.73 9.18
CA LEU A 290 12.02 5.88 9.43
C LEU A 290 12.26 7.27 10.03
N ILE A 291 12.49 7.30 11.33
CA ILE A 291 12.89 8.51 12.03
C ILE A 291 14.39 8.67 11.87
N SER A 292 14.83 9.82 11.38
CA SER A 292 16.24 10.10 11.12
C SER A 292 16.61 11.44 11.74
N ILE A 293 17.78 11.50 12.38
CA ILE A 293 18.37 12.77 12.82
C ILE A 293 19.53 13.10 11.89
N ASN A 294 19.40 14.18 11.15
CA ASN A 294 20.46 14.70 10.29
C ASN A 294 21.34 15.65 11.09
N LEU A 295 22.47 15.12 11.55
CA LEU A 295 23.54 15.87 12.20
C LEU A 295 24.62 16.22 11.17
N ASP A 296 24.56 17.43 10.60
CA ASP A 296 25.65 17.99 9.80
C ASP A 296 25.99 17.22 8.50
N GLY A 297 24.98 16.67 7.82
CA GLY A 297 25.15 15.90 6.57
C GLY A 297 25.93 14.60 6.73
N ALA A 298 26.18 14.15 7.97
CA ALA A 298 26.70 12.82 8.26
C ALA A 298 25.58 11.77 8.19
N ALA A 299 25.98 10.49 8.16
CA ALA A 299 25.05 9.37 8.13
C ALA A 299 24.00 9.52 9.23
N SER A 300 22.74 9.49 8.84
CA SER A 300 21.60 9.44 9.73
C SER A 300 21.64 8.12 10.50
N GLU A 301 21.65 8.20 11.83
CA GLU A 301 21.08 7.11 12.61
C GLU A 301 19.60 7.04 12.26
N HIS A 302 19.01 5.85 12.36
CA HIS A 302 17.60 5.66 12.05
C HIS A 302 16.93 4.81 13.11
N ILE A 303 15.75 5.24 13.56
CA ILE A 303 14.81 4.42 14.31
C ILE A 303 13.67 4.06 13.36
N VAL A 304 13.23 2.80 13.39
CA VAL A 304 12.03 2.37 12.66
C VAL A 304 10.87 2.33 13.64
N LEU A 305 9.83 3.13 13.40
CA LEU A 305 8.52 2.91 14.02
C LEU A 305 7.71 2.02 13.10
N ASP A 306 7.36 0.82 13.55
CA ASP A 306 6.43 -0.03 12.84
C ASP A 306 5.05 0.05 13.51
N THR A 307 4.09 0.67 12.82
CA THR A 307 2.75 0.95 13.35
C THR A 307 1.84 -0.28 13.39
N TYR A 308 2.30 -1.39 12.84
CA TYR A 308 1.59 -2.67 12.89
C TYR A 308 2.26 -3.67 13.84
N ASP A 309 3.49 -3.38 14.28
CA ASP A 309 4.27 -4.16 15.27
C ASP A 309 4.23 -3.54 16.67
N THR A 310 3.31 -2.60 16.93
CA THR A 310 3.22 -1.94 18.24
C THR A 310 2.68 -2.92 19.29
N ASN A 311 3.21 -2.79 20.51
CA ASN A 311 3.24 -3.79 21.59
C ASN A 311 1.87 -4.29 22.11
N THR A 312 0.73 -3.87 21.55
CA THR A 312 -0.57 -4.53 21.76
C THR A 312 -0.80 -5.76 20.88
N ASN A 313 0.01 -5.98 19.84
CA ASN A 313 0.25 -7.30 19.27
C ASN A 313 1.68 -7.67 19.66
N PRO A 314 1.90 -8.51 20.69
CA PRO A 314 3.24 -9.03 20.94
C PRO A 314 3.75 -9.58 19.62
N ASP A 315 4.99 -9.23 19.23
CA ASP A 315 5.71 -9.71 18.05
C ASP A 315 5.07 -10.99 17.47
N PRO A 316 4.66 -11.10 16.20
CA PRO A 316 4.07 -12.34 15.68
C PRO A 316 4.95 -13.59 15.92
N ARG A 317 6.25 -13.42 16.24
CA ARG A 317 7.15 -14.48 16.75
C ARG A 317 7.11 -14.66 18.28
N SER A 318 6.72 -13.65 19.07
CA SER A 318 6.47 -13.73 20.53
C SER A 318 5.03 -14.06 20.92
N LEU A 319 4.05 -13.82 20.03
CA LEU A 319 2.72 -14.46 20.01
C LEU A 319 2.80 -15.88 19.43
N TRP A 320 3.73 -16.70 19.89
CA TRP A 320 3.25 -18.00 20.31
C TRP A 320 2.32 -17.70 21.47
N PRO A 321 0.98 -17.81 21.31
CA PRO A 321 0.13 -17.58 22.46
C PRO A 321 0.52 -18.73 23.39
N THR A 322 1.24 -18.41 24.46
CA THR A 322 1.57 -19.38 25.51
C THR A 322 0.27 -19.99 26.08
N GLU A 323 -0.87 -19.34 25.84
CA GLU A 323 -2.21 -19.89 26.02
C GLU A 323 -2.72 -20.81 24.88
N ALA A 324 -2.45 -20.53 23.61
CA ALA A 324 -2.80 -21.43 22.50
C ALA A 324 -1.95 -22.70 22.50
N ALA A 325 -0.73 -22.65 23.05
CA ALA A 325 0.07 -23.83 23.36
C ALA A 325 -0.60 -24.74 24.43
N LYS A 326 -1.54 -24.18 25.22
CA LYS A 326 -2.35 -24.94 26.20
C LYS A 326 -3.71 -25.34 25.65
N ALA A 327 -4.07 -24.96 24.42
CA ALA A 327 -5.36 -25.30 23.84
C ALA A 327 -5.47 -26.82 23.64
N SER A 328 -6.50 -27.43 24.23
CA SER A 328 -6.85 -28.83 23.99
C SER A 328 -7.78 -28.93 22.79
N GLY A 329 -7.60 -29.96 21.96
CA GLY A 329 -8.42 -30.17 20.76
C GLY A 329 -7.90 -31.31 19.90
N PRO A 330 -8.66 -31.72 18.87
CA PRO A 330 -8.18 -32.69 17.89
C PRO A 330 -6.92 -32.16 17.20
N VAL A 331 -5.91 -33.02 17.08
CA VAL A 331 -4.68 -32.70 16.36
C VAL A 331 -4.97 -32.80 14.87
N VAL A 332 -4.78 -31.68 14.17
CA VAL A 332 -4.85 -31.58 12.72
C VAL A 332 -3.42 -31.65 12.17
N ASP A 333 -3.23 -32.32 11.03
CA ASP A 333 -1.92 -32.51 10.39
C ASP A 333 -2.01 -32.07 8.92
N LEU A 334 -1.42 -30.91 8.62
CA LEU A 334 -1.39 -30.31 7.29
C LEU A 334 -0.23 -30.84 6.44
N THR A 335 0.73 -31.56 7.05
CA THR A 335 1.94 -32.06 6.38
C THR A 335 1.61 -32.80 5.07
N PRO A 336 0.67 -33.77 5.04
CA PRO A 336 0.39 -34.52 3.81
C PRO A 336 -0.14 -33.65 2.66
N LEU A 337 -0.82 -32.54 2.97
CA LEU A 337 -1.44 -31.65 2.00
C LEU A 337 -0.47 -30.57 1.50
N LEU A 338 0.44 -30.10 2.36
CA LEU A 338 1.35 -28.98 2.03
C LEU A 338 2.73 -29.44 1.54
N THR A 339 3.17 -30.65 1.91
CA THR A 339 4.47 -31.19 1.50
C THR A 339 4.37 -32.24 0.39
N ALA A 340 3.19 -32.44 -0.21
CA ALA A 340 3.07 -33.36 -1.34
C ALA A 340 3.94 -32.89 -2.51
N ARG A 341 4.49 -33.85 -3.27
CA ARG A 341 5.40 -33.54 -4.40
C ARG A 341 4.73 -32.73 -5.51
N THR A 342 3.40 -32.77 -5.58
CA THR A 342 2.59 -32.02 -6.53
C THR A 342 2.36 -30.56 -6.11
N VAL A 343 2.65 -30.22 -4.84
CA VAL A 343 2.51 -28.84 -4.34
C VAL A 343 3.72 -28.04 -4.77
N THR A 344 3.47 -27.00 -5.55
CA THR A 344 4.48 -26.06 -6.03
C THR A 344 4.99 -25.16 -4.90
N THR A 345 6.13 -24.51 -5.10
CA THR A 345 6.68 -23.56 -4.13
C THR A 345 5.73 -22.39 -3.92
N GLU A 346 5.09 -21.92 -4.99
CA GLU A 346 4.12 -20.84 -5.00
C GLU A 346 2.90 -21.19 -4.15
N GLN A 347 2.34 -22.39 -4.31
CA GLN A 347 1.23 -22.88 -3.48
C GLN A 347 1.58 -22.97 -2.00
N ARG A 348 2.82 -23.30 -1.63
CA ARG A 348 3.23 -23.33 -0.21
C ARG A 348 3.34 -21.94 0.41
N ARG A 349 3.50 -20.90 -0.41
CA ARG A 349 3.56 -19.49 0.02
C ARG A 349 2.18 -18.83 0.01
N ASP A 350 1.19 -19.49 -0.59
CA ASP A 350 -0.17 -19.00 -0.71
C ASP A 350 -1.00 -19.32 0.54
N VAL A 351 -1.57 -18.26 1.13
CA VAL A 351 -2.40 -18.39 2.34
C VAL A 351 -3.73 -19.07 2.02
N GLY A 352 -4.33 -18.79 0.86
CA GLY A 352 -5.58 -19.43 0.42
C GLY A 352 -5.43 -20.94 0.28
N PHE A 353 -4.34 -21.41 -0.33
CA PHE A 353 -4.00 -22.83 -0.43
C PHE A 353 -3.77 -23.47 0.95
N THR A 354 -3.09 -22.77 1.86
CA THR A 354 -2.87 -23.24 3.24
C THR A 354 -4.19 -23.35 4.02
N LEU A 355 -5.06 -22.36 3.92
CA LEU A 355 -6.37 -22.35 4.56
C LEU A 355 -7.31 -23.40 3.96
N GLN A 356 -7.22 -23.66 2.65
CA GLN A 356 -7.93 -24.76 2.01
C GLN A 356 -7.47 -26.12 2.58
N ALA A 357 -6.15 -26.33 2.74
CA ALA A 357 -5.63 -27.54 3.35
C ALA A 357 -6.09 -27.69 4.82
N LEU A 358 -6.13 -26.59 5.57
CA LEU A 358 -6.67 -26.56 6.93
C LEU A 358 -8.15 -26.95 6.95
N ALA A 359 -8.96 -26.36 6.07
CA ALA A 359 -10.39 -26.62 6.00
C ALA A 359 -10.68 -28.08 5.67
N GLN A 360 -9.95 -28.66 4.71
CA GLN A 360 -10.04 -30.07 4.35
C GLN A 360 -9.62 -31.00 5.49
N ALA A 361 -8.48 -30.73 6.15
CA ALA A 361 -7.94 -31.60 7.19
C ALA A 361 -8.74 -31.53 8.51
N ALA A 362 -9.31 -30.36 8.82
CA ALA A 362 -10.07 -30.12 10.04
C ALA A 362 -11.60 -30.24 9.85
N HIS A 363 -12.08 -30.40 8.61
CA HIS A 363 -13.49 -30.39 8.25
C HIS A 363 -14.25 -29.15 8.77
N ILE A 364 -13.65 -27.98 8.63
CA ILE A 364 -14.24 -26.70 9.07
C ILE A 364 -14.83 -25.91 7.91
N THR A 365 -15.82 -25.08 8.22
CA THR A 365 -16.32 -24.08 7.27
C THR A 365 -15.46 -22.82 7.39
N LEU A 366 -14.95 -22.33 6.26
CA LEU A 366 -13.99 -21.23 6.21
C LEU A 366 -14.38 -20.19 5.15
N TYR A 367 -14.24 -18.92 5.54
CA TYR A 367 -14.38 -17.74 4.70
C TYR A 367 -13.10 -16.93 4.81
N GLN A 368 -12.55 -16.49 3.69
CA GLN A 368 -11.36 -15.66 3.68
C GLN A 368 -11.46 -14.61 2.58
N GLU A 369 -11.05 -13.38 2.89
CA GLU A 369 -10.77 -12.36 1.89
C GLU A 369 -9.32 -12.54 1.40
N ASP A 370 -9.16 -12.58 0.08
CA ASP A 370 -7.88 -12.69 -0.62
C ASP A 370 -7.51 -11.35 -1.23
N PHE A 371 -6.21 -11.13 -1.36
CA PHE A 371 -5.63 -10.00 -2.07
C PHE A 371 -4.51 -10.50 -2.95
N LEU A 372 -4.27 -9.81 -4.07
CA LEU A 372 -3.09 -10.07 -4.88
C LEU A 372 -1.84 -9.69 -4.07
N ARG A 373 -1.23 -10.67 -3.42
CA ARG A 373 0.05 -10.47 -2.74
C ARG A 373 1.20 -10.89 -3.63
N ARG A 374 2.29 -10.13 -3.52
CA ARG A 374 3.56 -10.49 -4.11
C ARG A 374 4.09 -11.74 -3.41
N SER A 375 4.16 -12.88 -4.13
CA SER A 375 4.87 -14.08 -3.65
C SER A 375 6.37 -13.84 -3.40
N SER A 376 6.88 -12.66 -3.80
CA SER A 376 8.25 -12.22 -3.61
C SER A 376 8.56 -11.63 -2.23
N GLN A 377 7.66 -11.71 -1.22
CA GLN A 377 7.98 -11.47 0.22
C GLN A 377 9.14 -12.36 0.77
N VAL A 378 9.80 -13.11 -0.09
CA VAL A 378 10.63 -14.26 0.25
C VAL A 378 11.83 -14.39 -0.70
N GLU A 379 11.86 -13.68 -1.85
CA GLU A 379 12.88 -13.95 -2.87
C GLU A 379 14.20 -13.20 -2.68
N GLN A 380 14.26 -12.13 -1.86
CA GLN A 380 15.43 -11.24 -1.82
C GLN A 380 16.34 -11.35 -0.58
N SER A 381 15.92 -12.03 0.48
CA SER A 381 16.82 -12.49 1.55
C SER A 381 16.84 -14.01 1.51
N ASP A 382 18.03 -14.64 1.54
CA ASP A 382 18.32 -16.09 1.58
C ASP A 382 17.09 -17.02 1.67
N PRO A 383 16.97 -18.05 0.79
CA PRO A 383 15.76 -18.86 0.62
C PRO A 383 15.18 -19.19 1.99
N PRO A 384 14.08 -18.53 2.37
CA PRO A 384 13.67 -18.58 3.73
C PRO A 384 13.35 -20.03 4.06
N GLN A 385 13.91 -20.52 5.18
CA GLN A 385 13.38 -21.67 5.92
C GLN A 385 11.91 -21.47 6.39
N TYR A 386 11.15 -20.53 5.79
CA TYR A 386 9.89 -19.99 6.24
C TYR A 386 8.74 -20.51 5.38
N GLY A 387 8.57 -21.83 5.35
CA GLY A 387 7.20 -22.35 5.29
C GLY A 387 6.55 -22.17 6.66
N LEU A 388 5.23 -22.35 6.76
CA LEU A 388 4.53 -22.46 8.03
C LEU A 388 5.27 -23.47 8.93
N GLN A 389 5.93 -23.00 10.00
CA GLN A 389 6.82 -23.84 10.82
C GLN A 389 6.04 -24.93 11.56
N THR A 390 4.77 -24.64 11.89
CA THR A 390 3.88 -25.56 12.58
C THR A 390 2.84 -26.11 11.62
N LEU A 391 3.10 -27.29 11.07
CA LEU A 391 2.17 -28.00 10.17
C LEU A 391 1.24 -28.98 10.89
N LYS A 392 1.43 -29.19 12.20
CA LYS A 392 0.68 -30.15 13.00
C LYS A 392 0.43 -29.63 14.40
N GLY A 393 -0.80 -29.75 14.88
CA GLY A 393 -1.17 -29.33 16.23
C GLY A 393 -2.68 -29.24 16.43
N PRO A 394 -3.14 -28.85 17.62
CA PRO A 394 -4.53 -28.48 17.84
C PRO A 394 -4.98 -27.38 16.87
N LEU A 395 -6.23 -27.44 16.41
CA LEU A 395 -6.76 -26.46 15.44
C LEU A 395 -6.52 -24.98 15.84
N PRO A 396 -6.76 -24.53 17.08
CA PRO A 396 -6.49 -23.15 17.47
C PRO A 396 -5.01 -22.76 17.35
N THR A 397 -4.09 -23.69 17.64
CA THR A 397 -2.64 -23.47 17.51
C THR A 397 -2.24 -23.31 16.04
N LEU A 398 -2.80 -24.12 15.15
CA LEU A 398 -2.56 -23.99 13.71
C LEU A 398 -3.12 -22.68 13.15
N ILE A 399 -4.34 -22.31 13.53
CA ILE A 399 -4.95 -21.03 13.12
C ILE A 399 -4.08 -19.85 13.58
N ALA A 400 -3.62 -19.86 14.84
CA ALA A 400 -2.72 -18.84 15.35
C ALA A 400 -1.39 -18.78 14.58
N ALA A 401 -0.78 -19.93 14.29
CA ALA A 401 0.46 -20.02 13.52
C ALA A 401 0.29 -19.47 12.08
N ILE A 402 -0.83 -19.78 11.42
CA ILE A 402 -1.18 -19.25 10.10
C ILE A 402 -1.37 -17.73 10.18
N CYS A 403 -2.16 -17.25 11.14
CA CYS A 403 -2.40 -15.82 11.33
C CYS A 403 -1.11 -15.04 11.57
N ALA A 404 -0.22 -15.55 12.41
CA ALA A 404 1.09 -14.95 12.67
C ALA A 404 1.99 -14.95 11.41
N HIS A 405 2.00 -16.05 10.65
CA HIS A 405 2.87 -16.17 9.48
C HIS A 405 2.48 -15.23 8.33
N TRP A 406 1.18 -15.05 8.08
CA TRP A 406 0.69 -14.23 6.96
C TRP A 406 0.15 -12.85 7.36
N ASN A 407 0.24 -12.47 8.64
CA ASN A 407 -0.35 -11.24 9.21
C ASN A 407 -1.88 -11.18 9.03
N TYR A 408 -2.56 -12.26 9.38
CA TYR A 408 -4.03 -12.37 9.32
C TYR A 408 -4.64 -12.28 10.72
N GLN A 409 -5.92 -11.95 10.75
CA GLN A 409 -6.80 -12.16 11.87
C GLN A 409 -7.76 -13.29 11.54
N ALA A 410 -8.05 -14.12 12.54
CA ALA A 410 -9.07 -15.13 12.46
C ALA A 410 -10.12 -14.89 13.55
N GLN A 411 -11.37 -15.12 13.19
CA GLN A 411 -12.45 -15.10 14.16
C GLN A 411 -13.43 -16.24 13.90
N LYS A 412 -13.89 -16.84 14.99
CA LYS A 412 -14.91 -17.87 14.97
C LYS A 412 -16.29 -17.24 15.16
N VAL A 413 -17.18 -17.39 14.17
CA VAL A 413 -18.57 -16.91 14.23
C VAL A 413 -19.51 -18.11 14.13
N GLY A 414 -20.03 -18.55 15.27
CA GLY A 414 -20.72 -19.85 15.35
C GLY A 414 -19.73 -20.99 15.10
N ASP A 415 -19.98 -21.81 14.08
CA ASP A 415 -19.08 -22.90 13.66
C ASP A 415 -18.19 -22.52 12.47
N ASP A 416 -18.31 -21.30 11.97
CA ASP A 416 -17.55 -20.80 10.83
C ASP A 416 -16.29 -20.07 11.30
N TYR A 417 -15.23 -20.15 10.50
CA TYR A 417 -14.02 -19.35 10.67
C TYR A 417 -13.89 -18.33 9.56
N LEU A 418 -13.68 -17.07 9.95
CA LEU A 418 -13.48 -15.95 9.04
C LEU A 418 -12.03 -15.49 9.18
N PHE A 419 -11.37 -15.28 8.05
CA PHE A 419 -9.97 -14.86 7.96
C PHE A 419 -9.85 -13.60 7.11
N TRP A 420 -9.18 -12.58 7.63
CA TRP A 420 -8.89 -11.37 6.87
C TRP A 420 -7.51 -10.83 7.25
N SER A 421 -6.93 -10.04 6.36
CA SER A 421 -5.64 -9.41 6.62
C SER A 421 -5.74 -8.38 7.75
N ARG A 422 -4.74 -8.31 8.62
CA ARG A 422 -4.61 -7.23 9.61
C ARG A 422 -4.31 -5.88 8.95
N THR A 423 -3.77 -5.90 7.74
CA THR A 423 -3.49 -4.74 6.88
C THR A 423 -4.48 -4.66 5.71
N TRP A 424 -5.71 -5.14 5.89
CA TRP A 424 -6.69 -5.28 4.81
C TRP A 424 -6.89 -3.99 4.00
N ALA A 425 -6.85 -2.82 4.64
CA ALA A 425 -7.10 -1.56 3.94
C ALA A 425 -5.95 -1.26 2.96
N GLN A 426 -4.72 -1.52 3.39
CA GLN A 426 -3.51 -1.38 2.56
C GLN A 426 -3.50 -2.44 1.46
N ASP A 427 -3.78 -3.70 1.81
CA ASP A 427 -3.87 -4.80 0.85
C ASP A 427 -4.93 -4.49 -0.22
N ARG A 428 -6.10 -3.99 0.18
CA ARG A 428 -7.18 -3.59 -0.73
C ARG A 428 -6.81 -2.39 -1.61
N ALA A 429 -6.12 -1.40 -1.05
CA ALA A 429 -5.68 -0.22 -1.81
C ALA A 429 -4.62 -0.55 -2.87
N VAL A 430 -3.82 -1.61 -2.66
CA VAL A 430 -2.87 -2.11 -3.66
C VAL A 430 -3.46 -3.20 -4.55
N ASP A 431 -4.57 -3.84 -4.14
CA ASP A 431 -5.21 -4.91 -4.89
C ASP A 431 -5.74 -4.43 -6.24
N VAL A 432 -5.61 -5.29 -7.23
CA VAL A 432 -5.92 -4.96 -8.62
C VAL A 432 -7.18 -5.70 -9.03
N PRO A 433 -8.24 -4.98 -9.46
CA PRO A 433 -9.47 -5.64 -9.87
C PRO A 433 -9.22 -6.72 -10.93
N GLU A 434 -9.64 -7.96 -10.66
CA GLU A 434 -9.36 -9.11 -11.52
C GLU A 434 -9.87 -8.90 -12.95
N ARG A 435 -10.97 -8.16 -13.15
CA ARG A 435 -11.46 -7.80 -14.49
C ARG A 435 -10.40 -7.11 -15.35
N LEU A 436 -9.55 -6.25 -14.77
CA LEU A 436 -8.48 -5.54 -15.47
C LEU A 436 -7.33 -6.51 -15.78
N LEU A 437 -6.94 -7.32 -14.80
CA LEU A 437 -5.91 -8.35 -14.99
C LEU A 437 -6.30 -9.38 -16.04
N ALA A 438 -7.56 -9.83 -16.05
CA ALA A 438 -8.06 -10.79 -17.02
C ALA A 438 -8.00 -10.24 -18.45
N GLU A 439 -8.26 -8.94 -18.64
CA GLU A 439 -8.10 -8.29 -19.93
C GLU A 439 -6.63 -8.26 -20.37
N TRP A 440 -5.72 -7.85 -19.48
CA TRP A 440 -4.29 -7.77 -19.80
C TRP A 440 -3.66 -9.15 -20.01
N ARG A 441 -4.04 -10.15 -19.21
CA ARG A 441 -3.62 -11.55 -19.42
C ARG A 441 -4.07 -12.04 -20.79
N ARG A 442 -5.30 -11.74 -21.21
CA ARG A 442 -5.81 -12.09 -22.54
C ARG A 442 -5.04 -11.40 -23.67
N LYS A 443 -4.69 -10.11 -23.50
CA LYS A 443 -3.84 -9.38 -24.45
C LYS A 443 -2.45 -10.02 -24.54
N MET A 444 -1.85 -10.32 -23.39
CA MET A 444 -0.55 -10.98 -23.30
C MET A 444 -0.57 -12.37 -23.95
N GLU A 445 -1.58 -13.21 -23.68
CA GLU A 445 -1.73 -14.53 -24.31
C GLU A 445 -1.85 -14.43 -25.83
N LYS A 446 -2.59 -13.43 -26.32
CA LYS A 446 -2.80 -13.21 -27.76
C LYS A 446 -1.55 -12.68 -28.47
N GLN A 447 -0.78 -11.81 -27.82
CA GLN A 447 0.34 -11.09 -28.42
C GLN A 447 1.71 -11.71 -28.09
N GLY A 448 1.79 -12.56 -27.06
CA GLY A 448 3.01 -13.12 -26.48
C GLY A 448 3.67 -12.23 -25.42
N ALA A 449 3.40 -10.92 -25.45
CA ALA A 449 3.86 -9.92 -24.49
C ALA A 449 2.92 -8.71 -24.54
N LEU A 450 2.95 -7.86 -23.50
CA LEU A 450 2.27 -6.55 -23.54
C LEU A 450 3.12 -5.53 -24.31
N THR A 451 2.46 -4.68 -25.09
CA THR A 451 3.11 -3.54 -25.78
C THR A 451 3.34 -2.37 -24.83
N LEU A 452 4.11 -1.37 -25.26
CA LEU A 452 4.23 -0.11 -24.53
C LEU A 452 2.86 0.54 -24.27
N ASP A 453 2.00 0.58 -25.29
CA ASP A 453 0.64 1.14 -25.16
C ASP A 453 -0.18 0.38 -24.12
N ASP A 454 -0.04 -0.96 -24.05
CA ASP A 454 -0.71 -1.75 -23.02
C ASP A 454 -0.18 -1.43 -21.61
N TYR A 455 1.12 -1.20 -21.45
CA TYR A 455 1.69 -0.79 -20.17
C TYR A 455 1.26 0.63 -19.76
N ALA A 456 1.14 1.54 -20.73
CA ALA A 456 0.62 2.88 -20.50
C ALA A 456 -0.86 2.82 -20.08
N GLU A 457 -1.67 1.99 -20.75
CA GLU A 457 -3.07 1.72 -20.38
C GLU A 457 -3.18 1.16 -18.95
N VAL A 458 -2.32 0.20 -18.58
CA VAL A 458 -2.25 -0.34 -17.21
C VAL A 458 -1.92 0.78 -16.21
N ALA A 459 -0.89 1.58 -16.48
CA ALA A 459 -0.47 2.64 -15.57
C ALA A 459 -1.53 3.74 -15.41
N ALA A 460 -2.30 4.03 -16.46
CA ALA A 460 -3.41 4.99 -16.40
C ALA A 460 -4.63 4.44 -15.65
N ALA A 461 -4.90 3.13 -15.76
CA ALA A 461 -6.06 2.48 -15.13
C ALA A 461 -5.91 2.25 -13.62
N LEU A 462 -4.69 2.32 -13.09
CA LEU A 462 -4.35 1.91 -11.73
C LEU A 462 -3.91 3.09 -10.83
N THR A 463 -4.05 2.92 -9.53
CA THR A 463 -3.45 3.83 -8.53
C THR A 463 -1.95 3.57 -8.40
N TRP A 464 -1.19 4.51 -7.81
CA TRP A 464 0.25 4.33 -7.59
C TRP A 464 0.61 3.04 -6.84
N PRO A 465 -0.05 2.70 -5.73
CA PRO A 465 0.21 1.44 -5.03
C PRO A 465 -0.09 0.21 -5.91
N GLN A 466 -1.19 0.23 -6.65
CA GLN A 466 -1.58 -0.84 -7.59
C GLN A 466 -0.58 -1.02 -8.73
N ILE A 467 -0.05 0.06 -9.30
CA ILE A 467 0.95 0.01 -10.37
C ILE A 467 2.20 -0.74 -9.91
N ARG A 468 2.73 -0.37 -8.73
CA ARG A 468 3.92 -1.00 -8.14
C ARG A 468 3.72 -2.49 -7.93
N LEU A 469 2.53 -2.90 -7.50
CA LEU A 469 2.20 -4.31 -7.33
C LEU A 469 2.05 -5.01 -8.69
N THR A 470 1.18 -4.50 -9.57
CA THR A 470 0.77 -5.14 -10.83
C THR A 470 1.95 -5.53 -11.70
N PHE A 471 2.84 -4.57 -11.96
CA PHE A 471 3.98 -4.79 -12.85
C PHE A 471 5.00 -5.77 -12.27
N ASN A 472 5.05 -5.89 -10.96
CA ASN A 472 5.98 -6.78 -10.29
C ASN A 472 5.44 -8.20 -10.06
N THR A 473 4.12 -8.42 -10.16
CA THR A 473 3.50 -9.67 -9.63
C THR A 473 2.38 -10.25 -10.50
N ALA A 474 1.49 -9.41 -11.02
CA ALA A 474 0.20 -9.88 -11.51
C ALA A 474 0.23 -10.35 -12.97
N ILE A 475 1.26 -9.94 -13.70
CA ILE A 475 1.46 -10.24 -15.12
C ILE A 475 2.74 -11.08 -15.26
N PRO A 476 2.64 -12.41 -15.41
CA PRO A 476 3.80 -13.28 -15.52
C PRO A 476 4.73 -12.86 -16.66
N GLY A 477 6.04 -13.04 -16.51
CA GLY A 477 7.00 -12.77 -17.58
C GLY A 477 7.35 -11.30 -17.80
N THR A 478 6.71 -10.38 -17.07
CA THR A 478 7.12 -8.98 -17.04
C THR A 478 8.07 -8.76 -15.86
N SER A 479 9.37 -8.97 -16.07
CA SER A 479 10.37 -8.65 -15.03
C SER A 479 10.63 -7.15 -15.03
N PHE A 480 9.82 -6.43 -14.26
CA PHE A 480 9.99 -4.99 -14.02
C PHE A 480 11.02 -4.67 -12.95
N ALA A 481 11.73 -5.67 -12.41
CA ALA A 481 12.79 -5.48 -11.42
C ALA A 481 13.96 -4.59 -11.90
N THR A 482 13.95 -4.18 -13.18
CA THR A 482 14.93 -3.25 -13.77
C THR A 482 14.35 -1.89 -14.14
N MET A 483 13.03 -1.68 -13.98
CA MET A 483 12.41 -0.38 -14.21
C MET A 483 12.45 0.44 -12.94
N VAL A 484 13.21 1.53 -13.02
CA VAL A 484 13.19 2.59 -12.03
C VAL A 484 11.77 3.14 -11.85
N PRO A 485 11.34 3.53 -10.63
CA PRO A 485 10.03 4.13 -10.35
C PRO A 485 9.59 5.19 -11.37
N ARG A 486 10.55 5.97 -11.88
CA ARG A 486 10.40 6.96 -12.93
C ARG A 486 9.73 6.44 -14.21
N THR A 487 9.86 5.16 -14.51
CA THR A 487 9.23 4.57 -15.71
C THR A 487 7.73 4.45 -15.54
N TYR A 488 7.23 4.13 -14.34
CA TYR A 488 5.79 4.05 -14.08
C TYR A 488 5.11 5.40 -14.23
N HIS A 489 5.79 6.43 -13.73
CA HIS A 489 5.52 7.84 -13.92
C HIS A 489 5.36 8.22 -15.40
N ALA A 490 6.34 7.84 -16.21
CA ALA A 490 6.26 8.05 -17.65
C ALA A 490 5.08 7.32 -18.30
N LEU A 491 4.89 6.04 -17.99
CA LEU A 491 3.81 5.22 -18.53
C LEU A 491 2.44 5.79 -18.18
N ARG A 492 2.25 6.30 -16.96
CA ARG A 492 0.99 6.90 -16.53
C ARG A 492 0.67 8.16 -17.33
N VAL A 493 1.64 9.05 -17.53
CA VAL A 493 1.47 10.23 -18.37
C VAL A 493 1.07 9.82 -19.79
N VAL A 494 1.81 8.89 -20.40
CA VAL A 494 1.52 8.41 -21.76
C VAL A 494 0.13 7.81 -21.87
N GLY A 495 -0.31 7.03 -20.87
CA GLY A 495 -1.63 6.39 -20.88
C GLY A 495 -2.81 7.33 -20.63
N LEU A 496 -2.55 8.55 -20.15
CA LEU A 496 -3.56 9.60 -19.99
C LEU A 496 -3.76 10.44 -21.24
N LEU A 497 -2.81 10.42 -22.19
CA LEU A 497 -2.89 11.20 -23.42
C LEU A 497 -4.06 10.74 -24.29
N SER A 498 -4.79 11.70 -24.89
CA SER A 498 -5.76 11.38 -25.94
C SER A 498 -5.05 10.78 -27.17
N PRO A 499 -5.77 10.10 -28.08
CA PRO A 499 -5.14 9.54 -29.28
C PRO A 499 -4.37 10.56 -30.15
N ALA A 500 -4.80 11.82 -30.18
CA ALA A 500 -4.13 12.88 -30.92
C ALA A 500 -2.86 13.37 -30.21
N GLU A 501 -2.93 13.55 -28.89
CA GLU A 501 -1.77 13.92 -28.06
C GLU A 501 -0.72 12.81 -28.03
N HIS A 502 -1.16 11.56 -27.96
CA HIS A 502 -0.29 10.39 -28.08
C HIS A 502 0.44 10.40 -29.42
N ALA A 503 -0.27 10.58 -30.53
CA ALA A 503 0.36 10.68 -31.85
C ALA A 503 1.35 11.86 -31.94
N ALA A 504 1.05 12.99 -31.31
CA ALA A 504 1.95 14.14 -31.24
C ALA A 504 3.19 13.84 -30.38
N ALA A 505 3.03 13.22 -29.22
CA ALA A 505 4.12 12.88 -28.30
C ALA A 505 5.10 11.86 -28.90
N PHE A 506 4.63 10.96 -29.77
CA PHE A 506 5.48 10.00 -30.51
C PHE A 506 6.03 10.56 -31.84
N SER A 507 5.70 11.80 -32.19
CA SER A 507 6.25 12.46 -33.39
C SER A 507 7.55 13.19 -33.08
N ASP A 508 8.35 13.47 -34.12
CA ASP A 508 9.56 14.30 -33.99
C ASP A 508 9.27 15.72 -33.46
N ALA A 509 8.04 16.21 -33.63
CA ALA A 509 7.62 17.52 -33.13
C ALA A 509 7.31 17.51 -31.62
N GLY A 510 6.96 16.36 -31.06
CA GLY A 510 6.51 16.20 -29.69
C GLY A 510 5.17 16.87 -29.36
N LEU A 511 4.77 16.77 -28.10
CA LEU A 511 3.58 17.37 -27.53
C LEU A 511 4.00 18.54 -26.62
N PRO A 512 3.69 19.80 -26.96
CA PRO A 512 3.93 20.93 -26.05
C PRO A 512 3.13 20.75 -24.74
N LEU A 513 3.78 20.85 -23.57
CA LEU A 513 3.09 20.72 -22.28
C LEU A 513 1.99 21.78 -22.11
N ALA A 514 2.22 23.00 -22.61
CA ALA A 514 1.22 24.07 -22.59
C ALA A 514 -0.04 23.75 -23.43
N ALA A 515 0.01 22.77 -24.34
CA ALA A 515 -1.16 22.31 -25.08
C ALA A 515 -2.00 21.29 -24.31
N MET A 516 -1.45 20.69 -23.24
CA MET A 516 -2.17 19.74 -22.39
C MET A 516 -3.16 20.47 -21.48
N PRO A 517 -4.28 19.84 -21.09
CA PRO A 517 -5.17 20.34 -20.05
C PRO A 517 -4.42 20.60 -18.72
N PRO A 518 -4.83 21.61 -17.91
CA PRO A 518 -4.14 21.93 -16.66
C PRO A 518 -3.99 20.76 -15.67
N TRP A 519 -4.98 19.86 -15.61
CA TRP A 519 -4.93 18.69 -14.72
C TRP A 519 -3.90 17.64 -15.19
N GLU A 520 -3.62 17.56 -16.50
CA GLU A 520 -2.55 16.69 -17.02
C GLU A 520 -1.18 17.32 -16.82
N GLN A 521 -1.07 18.65 -16.95
CA GLN A 521 0.15 19.38 -16.60
C GLN A 521 0.48 19.23 -15.12
N GLU A 522 -0.52 19.27 -14.23
CA GLU A 522 -0.35 19.03 -12.80
C GLU A 522 0.08 17.58 -12.54
N ALA A 523 -0.54 16.59 -13.20
CA ALA A 523 -0.13 15.19 -13.09
C ALA A 523 1.32 14.98 -13.58
N PHE A 524 1.72 15.67 -14.64
CA PHE A 524 3.09 15.68 -15.16
C PHE A 524 4.07 16.32 -14.18
N ALA A 525 3.75 17.51 -13.67
CA ALA A 525 4.60 18.25 -12.74
C ALA A 525 4.77 17.51 -11.41
N GLY A 526 3.70 16.95 -10.85
CA GLY A 526 3.76 16.13 -9.63
C GLY A 526 4.57 14.84 -9.85
N THR A 527 4.54 14.30 -11.06
CA THR A 527 5.30 13.11 -11.44
C THR A 527 6.81 13.39 -11.56
N PHE A 528 7.20 14.57 -12.03
CA PHE A 528 8.61 14.94 -12.25
C PHE A 528 9.08 16.04 -11.29
N GLN A 529 8.45 16.19 -10.13
CA GLN A 529 8.66 17.33 -9.23
C GLN A 529 10.15 17.51 -8.85
N LYS A 530 10.87 16.41 -8.63
CA LYS A 530 12.29 16.43 -8.27
C LYS A 530 13.15 16.92 -9.43
N GLU A 531 12.90 16.43 -10.64
CA GLU A 531 13.62 16.78 -11.86
C GLU A 531 13.27 18.19 -12.36
N LEU A 532 12.05 18.65 -12.09
CA LEU A 532 11.55 19.96 -12.47
C LEU A 532 11.78 21.03 -11.39
N SER A 533 12.32 20.66 -10.23
CA SER A 533 12.54 21.60 -9.12
C SER A 533 13.49 22.75 -9.47
N ASP A 534 14.41 22.52 -10.42
CA ASP A 534 15.33 23.53 -10.96
C ASP A 534 14.79 24.25 -12.22
N VAL A 535 13.60 23.88 -12.71
CA VAL A 535 13.01 24.41 -13.95
C VAL A 535 12.06 25.56 -13.60
N SER A 536 12.31 26.73 -14.19
CA SER A 536 11.42 27.89 -14.00
C SER A 536 10.06 27.69 -14.69
N GLY A 537 9.02 28.40 -14.22
CA GLY A 537 7.68 28.33 -14.82
C GLY A 537 7.67 28.62 -16.32
N ASP A 538 8.39 29.65 -16.77
CA ASP A 538 8.49 30.00 -18.20
C ASP A 538 9.14 28.90 -19.05
N GLN A 539 10.04 28.09 -18.45
CA GLN A 539 10.66 26.94 -19.11
C GLN A 539 9.68 25.77 -19.22
N LEU A 540 8.80 25.57 -18.24
CA LEU A 540 7.73 24.58 -18.30
C LEU A 540 6.70 24.91 -19.38
N ASP A 541 6.40 26.19 -19.62
CA ASP A 541 5.49 26.60 -20.69
C ASP A 541 6.04 26.27 -22.10
N GLN A 542 7.36 26.19 -22.22
CA GLN A 542 8.06 25.84 -23.46
C GLN A 542 8.42 24.35 -23.56
N ALA A 543 8.13 23.58 -22.53
CA ALA A 543 8.50 22.18 -22.48
C ALA A 543 7.74 21.37 -23.54
N ILE A 544 8.49 20.55 -24.28
CA ILE A 544 7.93 19.60 -25.24
C ILE A 544 8.15 18.19 -24.72
N LEU A 545 7.07 17.43 -24.60
CA LEU A 545 7.06 16.01 -24.29
C LEU A 545 7.29 15.20 -25.56
N THR A 546 8.39 14.44 -25.63
CA THR A 546 8.58 13.43 -26.67
C THR A 546 8.75 12.05 -26.05
N VAL A 547 8.06 11.05 -26.61
CA VAL A 547 8.22 9.64 -26.30
C VAL A 547 9.10 9.03 -27.36
N GLN A 548 10.29 8.58 -26.98
CA GLN A 548 11.22 7.92 -27.90
C GLN A 548 11.16 6.41 -27.70
N THR A 549 10.84 5.68 -28.76
CA THR A 549 11.14 4.25 -28.88
C THR A 549 12.54 4.12 -29.50
N PRO A 550 13.51 3.45 -28.87
CA PRO A 550 14.84 3.31 -29.45
C PRO A 550 14.76 2.57 -30.79
N ASP A 551 15.61 2.97 -31.73
CA ASP A 551 15.77 2.28 -33.03
C ASP A 551 15.98 0.77 -32.81
N ASP A 552 15.40 -0.05 -33.70
CA ASP A 552 15.38 -1.53 -33.75
C ASP A 552 16.74 -2.25 -33.56
N SER A 553 17.84 -1.51 -33.41
CA SER A 553 19.20 -1.99 -33.20
C SER A 553 19.46 -2.65 -31.83
N HIS A 554 18.59 -2.45 -30.84
CA HIS A 554 18.68 -3.13 -29.56
C HIS A 554 17.71 -4.31 -29.50
N VAL A 555 18.27 -5.52 -29.62
CA VAL A 555 17.57 -6.81 -29.56
C VAL A 555 16.79 -7.05 -28.24
N TYR A 556 16.94 -6.17 -27.25
CA TYR A 556 16.42 -6.34 -25.90
C TYR A 556 15.69 -5.09 -25.39
N GLY A 557 14.41 -4.99 -25.76
CA GLY A 557 13.41 -4.15 -25.08
C GLY A 557 13.15 -2.75 -25.66
N GLN A 558 11.91 -2.29 -25.54
CA GLN A 558 11.52 -0.91 -25.87
C GLN A 558 11.91 -0.01 -24.71
N ARG A 559 12.81 0.96 -24.93
CA ARG A 559 13.04 2.02 -23.94
C ARG A 559 11.97 3.07 -24.07
N VAL A 560 11.44 3.53 -22.94
CA VAL A 560 10.61 4.72 -22.88
C VAL A 560 11.48 5.81 -22.31
N ALA A 561 11.88 6.75 -23.15
CA ALA A 561 12.50 7.98 -22.69
C ALA A 561 11.48 9.10 -22.80
N LEU A 562 11.17 9.73 -21.66
CA LEU A 562 10.50 11.03 -21.66
C LEU A 562 11.57 12.10 -21.68
N LYS A 563 11.62 12.78 -22.82
CA LYS A 563 12.48 13.94 -23.00
C LYS A 563 11.62 15.18 -22.88
N VAL A 564 12.07 16.08 -21.99
CA VAL A 564 11.51 17.42 -21.84
C VAL A 564 12.56 18.39 -22.35
N ALA A 565 12.26 19.06 -23.46
CA ALA A 565 13.11 20.12 -23.98
C ALA A 565 12.53 21.47 -23.55
N ALA A 566 13.27 22.22 -22.73
CA ALA A 566 12.91 23.57 -22.29
C ALA A 566 14.05 24.53 -22.63
N GLY A 567 13.94 25.22 -23.77
CA GLY A 567 15.06 25.98 -24.35
C GLY A 567 16.22 25.06 -24.76
N ASP A 568 17.45 25.41 -24.36
CA ASP A 568 18.67 24.64 -24.68
C ASP A 568 18.90 23.43 -23.75
N GLN A 569 18.07 23.26 -22.72
CA GLN A 569 18.20 22.15 -21.78
C GLN A 569 17.33 20.98 -22.20
N THR A 570 17.96 19.81 -22.34
CA THR A 570 17.30 18.52 -22.45
C THR A 570 17.31 17.85 -21.08
N LEU A 571 16.16 17.78 -20.43
CA LEU A 571 15.98 16.98 -19.22
C LEU A 571 15.51 15.60 -19.66
N LEU A 572 16.35 14.59 -19.45
CA LEU A 572 15.96 13.19 -19.66
C LEU A 572 15.31 12.71 -18.36
N ALA A 573 13.99 12.81 -18.30
CA ALA A 573 13.25 12.72 -17.04
C ALA A 573 13.06 11.29 -16.54
N ALA A 574 13.01 10.31 -17.45
CA ALA A 574 12.91 8.89 -17.11
C ALA A 574 13.34 8.04 -18.31
N GLY A 575 14.12 6.98 -18.07
CA GLY A 575 14.50 6.01 -19.09
C GLY A 575 14.40 4.60 -18.50
N GLY A 576 13.34 3.86 -18.85
CA GLY A 576 13.19 2.44 -18.47
C GLY A 576 13.20 1.54 -19.70
N THR A 577 13.72 0.33 -19.57
CA THR A 577 13.68 -0.68 -20.64
C THR A 577 12.54 -1.65 -20.37
N VAL A 578 11.55 -1.69 -21.26
CA VAL A 578 10.48 -2.69 -21.28
C VAL A 578 11.01 -3.91 -22.02
N PHE A 579 11.32 -4.98 -21.30
CA PHE A 579 11.72 -6.24 -21.94
C PHE A 579 10.51 -6.98 -22.45
N THR A 580 10.42 -7.18 -23.77
CA THR A 580 9.59 -8.23 -24.34
C THR A 580 10.31 -9.55 -24.17
N PRO A 581 9.76 -10.55 -23.45
CA PRO A 581 10.39 -11.86 -23.36
C PRO A 581 10.63 -12.41 -24.77
N GLU A 582 11.81 -13.00 -25.01
CA GLU A 582 12.06 -13.75 -26.25
C GLU A 582 10.89 -14.71 -26.48
N LYS A 583 10.43 -14.84 -27.72
CA LYS A 583 9.75 -16.06 -28.14
C LYS A 583 10.74 -17.20 -27.87
N ARG A 584 10.70 -17.79 -26.68
CA ARG A 584 11.40 -19.05 -26.41
C ARG A 584 10.99 -19.96 -27.56
N PRO A 585 11.93 -20.44 -28.39
CA PRO A 585 11.58 -21.45 -29.38
C PRO A 585 10.85 -22.57 -28.63
N PRO A 586 9.73 -23.08 -29.16
CA PRO A 586 8.94 -24.09 -28.47
C PRO A 586 9.90 -25.15 -27.98
N SER A 587 9.92 -25.35 -26.66
CA SER A 587 10.80 -26.31 -26.00
C SER A 587 10.73 -27.57 -26.82
N VAL A 588 11.85 -27.96 -27.44
CA VAL A 588 11.92 -29.24 -28.14
C VAL A 588 11.53 -30.26 -27.08
N THR A 589 10.33 -30.81 -27.18
CA THR A 589 9.87 -31.92 -26.36
C THR A 589 10.95 -32.98 -26.53
N GLN A 590 11.77 -33.16 -25.49
CA GLN A 590 12.56 -34.36 -25.37
C GLN A 590 11.51 -35.47 -25.27
N SER A 591 11.36 -36.23 -26.36
CA SER A 591 10.56 -37.46 -26.35
C SER A 591 11.04 -38.35 -25.19
N PRO A 592 10.10 -39.07 -24.54
CA PRO A 592 10.40 -39.91 -23.38
C PRO A 592 11.47 -40.98 -23.65
#